data_AF-A0A8S2P2U0-F1
#
_entry.id   AF-A0A8S2P2U0-F1
#
_cell.length_a   1.000
_cell.length_b   1.000
_cell.length_c   1.000
_cell.angle_alpha   90.00
_cell.angle_beta   90.00
_cell.angle_gamma   90.00
#
_symmetry.space_group_name_H-M   'P 1'
#
loop_
_entity.id
_entity.type
_entity.pdbx_description
1 polymer ?
#
loop_
_entity_poly.entity_id
_entity_poly.type
_entity_poly.pdbx_seq_one_letter_code
_entity_poly.pdbx_strand_id
1 'polypeptide(L)'
;MVYSIKVVSILIFCCLILTSYFIHYYRIYYYSSTTTLLPTVRKIFVANKSILIHASARITQSYNCTLRGDKWIIITTIFHPTLAIRKFLLLSTPWNLIVIGDRKTPQDWISNITDRSRLVYLSIDEQLKLDFKLIDYLPEKSYARKNIGYLVAIQCGA
;
A
#
# COMPACT_ATOMS: atom_id res chain seq x y z
N MET A 1 -38.63 7.21 -45.61
CA MET A 1 -38.12 6.75 -44.29
C MET A 1 -36.68 6.19 -44.32
N VAL A 2 -36.19 5.66 -45.45
CA VAL A 2 -34.84 5.02 -45.55
C VAL A 2 -33.67 6.03 -45.52
N TYR A 3 -33.86 7.26 -45.99
CA TYR A 3 -32.81 8.29 -46.01
C TYR A 3 -32.36 8.76 -44.62
N SER A 4 -33.28 8.80 -43.65
CA SER A 4 -33.00 9.26 -42.29
C SER A 4 -32.07 8.30 -41.53
N ILE A 5 -32.21 6.99 -41.76
CA ILE A 5 -31.40 5.94 -41.10
C ILE A 5 -29.95 5.97 -41.59
N LYS A 6 -29.72 6.19 -42.89
CA LYS A 6 -28.36 6.29 -43.45
C LYS A 6 -27.60 7.51 -42.92
N VAL A 7 -28.28 8.65 -42.78
CA VAL A 7 -27.67 9.89 -42.24
C VAL A 7 -27.30 9.72 -40.77
N VAL A 8 -28.16 9.12 -39.96
CA VAL A 8 -27.87 8.83 -38.54
C VAL A 8 -26.68 7.87 -38.39
N SER A 9 -26.60 6.84 -39.24
CA SER A 9 -25.47 5.91 -39.22
C SER A 9 -24.13 6.59 -39.57
N ILE A 10 -24.12 7.50 -40.55
CA ILE A 10 -22.93 8.27 -40.93
C ILE A 10 -22.48 9.21 -39.80
N LEU A 11 -23.44 9.86 -39.10
CA LEU A 11 -23.13 10.73 -37.97
C LEU A 11 -22.53 9.98 -36.79
N ILE A 12 -23.04 8.78 -36.48
CA ILE A 12 -22.49 7.91 -35.43
C ILE A 12 -21.07 7.49 -35.77
N PHE A 13 -20.83 7.07 -37.02
CA PHE A 13 -19.49 6.67 -37.48
C PHE A 13 -18.48 7.83 -37.39
N CYS A 14 -18.91 9.04 -37.76
CA CYS A 14 -18.08 10.24 -37.66
C CYS A 14 -17.74 10.58 -36.19
N CYS A 15 -18.70 10.42 -35.27
CA CYS A 15 -18.48 10.65 -33.84
C CYS A 15 -17.48 9.64 -33.22
N LEU A 16 -17.55 8.36 -33.62
CA LEU A 16 -16.59 7.35 -33.16
C LEU A 16 -15.16 7.62 -33.64
N ILE A 17 -15.00 8.10 -34.88
CA ILE A 17 -13.69 8.47 -35.42
C ILE A 17 -13.11 9.68 -34.66
N LEU A 18 -13.94 10.70 -34.40
CA LEU A 18 -13.51 11.90 -33.67
C LEU A 18 -13.10 11.60 -32.23
N THR A 19 -13.86 10.75 -31.52
CA THR A 19 -13.54 10.34 -30.15
C THR A 19 -12.27 9.49 -30.09
N SER A 20 -12.06 8.57 -31.03
CA SER A 20 -10.82 7.80 -31.14
C SER A 20 -9.61 8.71 -31.39
N TYR A 21 -9.74 9.69 -32.28
CA TYR A 21 -8.67 10.66 -32.56
C TYR A 21 -8.33 11.50 -31.33
N PHE A 22 -9.34 11.95 -30.60
CA PHE A 22 -9.17 12.70 -29.35
C PHE A 22 -8.43 11.86 -28.30
N ILE A 23 -8.85 10.62 -28.04
CA ILE A 23 -8.17 9.73 -27.08
C ILE A 23 -6.70 9.52 -27.48
N HIS A 24 -6.42 9.32 -28.76
CA HIS A 24 -5.05 9.12 -29.24
C HIS A 24 -4.20 10.38 -29.10
N TYR A 25 -4.78 11.56 -29.34
CA TYR A 25 -4.13 12.85 -29.11
C TYR A 25 -3.77 13.04 -27.63
N TYR A 26 -4.71 12.81 -26.71
CA TYR A 26 -4.43 12.92 -25.27
C TYR A 26 -3.41 11.90 -24.80
N ARG A 27 -3.45 10.66 -25.31
CA ARG A 27 -2.45 9.64 -24.99
C ARG A 27 -1.04 10.06 -25.40
N ILE A 28 -0.87 10.66 -26.59
CA ILE A 28 0.42 11.19 -27.04
C ILE A 28 0.87 12.37 -26.19
N TYR A 29 -0.03 13.30 -25.88
CA TYR A 29 0.26 14.48 -25.07
C TYR A 29 0.71 14.13 -23.64
N TYR A 30 0.08 13.13 -23.01
CA TYR A 30 0.48 12.64 -21.69
C TYR A 30 1.75 11.77 -21.73
N TYR A 31 1.97 11.01 -22.82
CA TYR A 31 3.21 10.24 -22.99
C TYR A 31 4.43 11.14 -23.22
N SER A 32 4.29 12.23 -23.98
CA SER A 32 5.41 13.16 -24.19
C SER A 32 5.75 13.95 -22.92
N SER A 33 4.75 14.24 -22.06
CA SER A 33 4.94 14.94 -20.78
C SER A 33 5.70 14.12 -19.72
N THR A 34 5.72 12.79 -19.85
CA THR A 34 6.42 11.90 -18.89
C THR A 34 7.85 11.54 -19.32
N THR A 35 8.20 11.70 -20.60
CA THR A 35 9.47 11.21 -21.14
C THR A 35 10.62 12.22 -21.00
N THR A 36 10.34 13.51 -20.80
CA THR A 36 11.36 14.58 -20.70
C THR A 36 11.98 14.76 -19.31
N LEU A 37 11.37 14.20 -18.25
CA LEU A 37 11.91 14.28 -16.87
C LEU A 37 12.92 13.18 -16.53
N LEU A 38 12.96 12.08 -17.30
CA LEU A 38 13.75 10.88 -16.96
C LEU A 38 15.28 10.99 -17.09
N PRO A 39 15.88 11.61 -18.13
CA PRO A 39 17.33 11.57 -18.29
C PRO A 39 18.07 12.48 -17.29
N THR A 40 17.49 13.63 -16.93
CA THR A 40 18.10 14.58 -15.98
C THR A 40 18.02 14.07 -14.54
N VAL A 41 16.87 13.48 -14.14
CA VAL A 41 16.71 12.85 -12.82
C VAL A 41 17.66 11.65 -12.67
N ARG A 42 17.87 10.87 -13.73
CA ARG A 42 18.78 9.71 -13.71
C ARG A 42 20.25 10.12 -13.48
N LYS A 43 20.71 11.24 -14.06
CA LYS A 43 22.07 11.76 -13.79
C LYS A 43 22.22 12.29 -12.36
N ILE A 44 21.22 12.99 -11.83
CA ILE A 44 21.20 13.45 -10.43
C ILE A 44 21.22 12.26 -9.45
N PHE A 45 20.49 11.19 -9.76
CA PHE A 45 20.43 9.99 -8.93
C PHE A 45 21.76 9.22 -8.87
N VAL A 46 22.52 9.19 -9.98
CA VAL A 46 23.84 8.54 -10.03
C VAL A 46 24.90 9.35 -9.28
N ALA A 47 24.88 10.68 -9.38
CA ALA A 47 25.82 11.55 -8.67
C ALA A 47 25.60 11.55 -7.14
N ASN A 48 24.34 11.41 -6.69
CA ASN A 48 24.03 11.33 -5.26
C ASN A 48 24.32 9.96 -4.63
N LYS A 49 24.63 8.93 -5.42
CA LYS A 49 24.91 7.59 -4.89
C LYS A 49 26.17 7.54 -4.04
N SER A 50 27.13 8.45 -4.22
CA SER A 50 28.34 8.56 -3.39
C SER A 50 28.13 9.38 -2.11
N ILE A 51 27.21 10.35 -2.13
CA ILE A 51 26.89 11.22 -0.97
C ILE A 51 25.88 10.53 -0.02
N LEU A 52 25.01 9.65 -0.55
CA LEU A 52 24.03 8.90 0.25
C LEU A 52 24.64 7.74 1.06
N ILE A 53 25.89 7.36 0.85
CA ILE A 53 26.56 6.29 1.63
C ILE A 53 26.84 6.75 3.07
N HIS A 54 26.80 8.06 3.33
CA HIS A 54 26.99 8.65 4.67
C HIS A 54 25.70 9.06 5.39
N ALA A 55 24.53 8.92 4.75
CA ALA A 55 23.25 9.01 5.46
C ALA A 55 23.03 7.66 6.15
N SER A 56 23.09 7.65 7.49
CA SER A 56 23.06 6.47 8.35
C SER A 56 22.25 5.30 7.77
N ALA A 57 22.95 4.22 7.40
CA ALA A 57 22.29 2.97 7.03
C ALA A 57 21.39 2.55 8.20
N ARG A 58 20.07 2.65 8.02
CA ARG A 58 19.09 2.22 9.02
C ARG A 58 19.36 0.74 9.26
N ILE A 59 19.59 0.33 10.51
CA ILE A 59 19.70 -1.09 10.87
C ILE A 59 18.30 -1.67 10.70
N THR A 60 18.03 -2.22 9.52
CA THR A 60 16.77 -2.89 9.20
C THR A 60 16.90 -4.38 9.44
N GLN A 61 15.80 -5.00 9.87
CA GLN A 61 15.71 -6.43 10.09
C GLN A 61 14.54 -7.00 9.28
N SER A 62 14.75 -8.19 8.72
CA SER A 62 13.65 -8.97 8.15
C SER A 62 12.68 -9.37 9.26
N TYR A 63 11.38 -9.37 8.97
CA TYR A 63 10.39 -9.80 9.94
C TYR A 63 10.50 -11.31 10.22
N ASN A 64 10.64 -11.70 11.48
CA ASN A 64 10.60 -13.10 11.86
C ASN A 64 9.16 -13.54 12.12
N CYS A 65 8.65 -14.45 11.29
CA CYS A 65 7.28 -14.95 11.37
C CYS A 65 7.08 -15.87 12.58
N THR A 66 6.46 -15.35 13.63
CA THR A 66 6.01 -16.14 14.80
C THR A 66 4.75 -16.95 14.50
N LEU A 67 3.92 -16.47 13.57
CA LEU A 67 2.71 -17.12 13.08
C LEU A 67 2.82 -17.35 11.58
N ARG A 68 2.22 -18.43 11.07
CA ARG A 68 2.10 -18.74 9.64
C ARG A 68 0.66 -19.13 9.29
N GLY A 69 0.30 -18.96 8.02
CA GLY A 69 -1.03 -19.34 7.51
C GLY A 69 -1.40 -18.55 6.25
N ASP A 70 -2.50 -18.93 5.61
CA ASP A 70 -3.04 -18.35 4.37
C ASP A 70 -4.15 -17.31 4.61
N LYS A 71 -4.67 -17.23 5.85
CA LYS A 71 -5.81 -16.38 6.22
C LYS A 71 -5.40 -15.29 7.21
N TRP A 72 -5.43 -14.04 6.74
CA TRP A 72 -5.01 -12.88 7.53
C TRP A 72 -6.04 -11.76 7.55
N ILE A 73 -6.24 -11.18 8.72
CA ILE A 73 -6.95 -9.91 8.91
C ILE A 73 -5.89 -8.87 9.27
N ILE A 74 -5.85 -7.78 8.50
CA ILE A 74 -4.92 -6.68 8.73
C ILE A 74 -5.73 -5.43 9.09
N ILE A 75 -5.41 -4.80 10.20
CA ILE A 75 -6.06 -3.56 10.65
C ILE A 75 -5.03 -2.60 11.25
N THR A 76 -5.39 -1.33 11.33
CA THR A 76 -4.63 -0.29 12.04
C THR A 76 -5.38 0.13 13.30
N THR A 77 -4.67 0.72 14.27
CA THR A 77 -5.30 1.30 15.45
C THR A 77 -4.55 2.54 15.94
N ILE A 78 -5.30 3.44 16.59
CA ILE A 78 -4.79 4.53 17.43
C ILE A 78 -5.43 4.53 18.82
N PHE A 79 -6.29 3.55 19.11
CA PHE A 79 -7.06 3.42 20.34
C PHE A 79 -6.72 2.10 21.06
N HIS A 80 -7.15 1.97 22.32
CA HIS A 80 -7.12 0.70 23.04
C HIS A 80 -7.87 -0.41 22.28
N PRO A 81 -7.59 -1.70 22.55
CA PRO A 81 -8.31 -2.80 21.93
C PRO A 81 -9.81 -2.68 22.08
N THR A 82 -10.54 -2.74 20.96
CA THR A 82 -12.00 -2.68 20.94
C THR A 82 -12.61 -4.08 20.97
N LEU A 83 -13.92 -4.16 21.16
CA LEU A 83 -14.67 -5.42 21.04
C LEU A 83 -14.47 -6.10 19.68
N ALA A 84 -14.23 -5.33 18.61
CA ALA A 84 -13.98 -5.89 17.28
C ALA A 84 -12.70 -6.75 17.25
N ILE A 85 -11.63 -6.32 17.92
CA ILE A 85 -10.38 -7.09 18.04
C ILE A 85 -10.66 -8.45 18.68
N ARG A 86 -11.42 -8.44 19.79
CA ARG A 86 -11.80 -9.67 20.50
C ARG A 86 -12.64 -10.59 19.62
N LYS A 87 -13.59 -10.03 18.85
CA LYS A 87 -14.40 -10.81 17.90
C LYS A 87 -13.57 -11.46 16.80
N PHE A 88 -12.57 -10.78 16.24
CA PHE A 88 -11.66 -11.39 15.25
C PHE A 88 -10.87 -12.58 15.83
N LEU A 89 -10.42 -12.46 17.08
CA LEU A 89 -9.73 -13.53 17.79
C LEU A 89 -10.65 -14.70 18.23
N LEU A 90 -11.96 -14.53 18.15
CA LEU A 90 -12.95 -15.57 18.48
C LEU A 90 -13.65 -16.18 17.25
N LEU A 91 -13.22 -15.81 16.03
CA LEU A 91 -13.76 -16.42 14.81
C LEU A 91 -13.57 -17.94 14.82
N SER A 92 -14.62 -18.66 14.40
CA SER A 92 -14.64 -20.12 14.32
C SER A 92 -13.61 -20.66 13.33
N THR A 93 -13.42 -19.96 12.20
CA THR A 93 -12.29 -20.18 11.30
C THR A 93 -11.09 -19.38 11.83
N PRO A 94 -9.92 -20.00 12.05
CA PRO A 94 -8.77 -19.31 12.61
C PRO A 94 -8.10 -18.41 11.57
N TRP A 95 -8.38 -17.10 11.63
CA TRP A 95 -7.66 -16.07 10.88
C TRP A 95 -6.54 -15.43 11.72
N ASN A 96 -5.32 -15.39 11.23
CA ASN A 96 -4.27 -14.62 11.91
C ASN A 96 -4.58 -13.12 11.84
N LEU A 97 -4.38 -12.40 12.94
CA LEU A 97 -4.68 -10.97 13.04
C LEU A 97 -3.37 -10.18 13.16
N ILE A 98 -3.13 -9.25 12.23
CA ILE A 98 -2.08 -8.24 12.34
C ILE A 98 -2.71 -6.90 12.68
N VAL A 99 -2.24 -6.28 13.76
CA VAL A 99 -2.62 -4.94 14.18
C VAL A 99 -1.42 -4.00 14.06
N ILE A 100 -1.56 -2.99 13.19
CA ILE A 100 -0.58 -1.95 12.95
C ILE A 100 -0.90 -0.74 13.83
N GLY A 101 -0.08 -0.51 14.86
CA GLY A 101 -0.20 0.67 15.72
C GLY A 101 0.35 1.93 15.07
N ASP A 102 -0.17 3.08 15.46
CA ASP A 102 0.45 4.39 15.19
C ASP A 102 1.01 5.02 16.47
N ARG A 103 1.63 6.20 16.36
CA ARG A 103 2.21 6.99 17.46
C ARG A 103 1.22 7.30 18.58
N LYS A 104 -0.08 7.40 18.26
CA LYS A 104 -1.16 7.66 19.24
C LYS A 104 -1.65 6.40 19.96
N THR A 105 -1.23 5.22 19.52
CA THR A 105 -1.67 3.96 20.14
C THR A 105 -1.15 3.88 21.58
N PRO A 106 -1.98 3.49 22.55
CA PRO A 106 -1.54 3.28 23.92
C PRO A 106 -0.37 2.30 24.01
N GLN A 107 0.66 2.60 24.82
CA GLN A 107 1.86 1.75 24.93
C GLN A 107 1.54 0.38 25.55
N ASP A 108 0.52 0.33 26.40
CA ASP A 108 0.01 -0.88 27.04
C ASP A 108 -1.01 -1.63 26.16
N TRP A 109 -1.15 -1.28 24.87
CA TRP A 109 -2.16 -1.88 23.98
C TRP A 109 -2.12 -3.40 23.98
N ILE A 110 -0.91 -3.98 23.87
CA ILE A 110 -0.74 -5.43 23.86
C ILE A 110 -1.09 -6.05 25.21
N SER A 111 -0.76 -5.38 26.32
CA SER A 111 -1.08 -5.82 27.69
C SER A 111 -2.58 -5.95 27.93
N ASN A 112 -3.40 -5.15 27.24
CA ASN A 112 -4.86 -5.19 27.30
C ASN A 112 -5.50 -6.32 26.46
N ILE A 113 -4.69 -7.16 25.80
CA ILE A 113 -5.14 -8.36 25.08
C ILE A 113 -4.81 -9.61 25.90
N THR A 114 -5.85 -10.40 26.19
CA THR A 114 -5.75 -11.67 26.92
C THR A 114 -5.25 -12.82 26.03
N ASP A 115 -5.86 -13.03 24.86
CA ASP A 115 -5.45 -14.08 23.91
C ASP A 115 -4.60 -13.48 22.78
N ARG A 116 -3.36 -13.94 22.67
CA ARG A 116 -2.40 -13.48 21.66
C ARG A 116 -1.94 -14.60 20.73
N SER A 117 -2.54 -15.78 20.83
CA SER A 117 -2.13 -16.99 20.09
C SER A 117 -2.15 -16.80 18.57
N ARG A 118 -3.02 -15.91 18.06
CA ARG A 118 -3.17 -15.60 16.63
C ARG A 118 -3.01 -14.10 16.34
N LEU A 119 -2.35 -13.37 17.24
CA LEU A 119 -2.21 -11.91 17.15
C LEU A 119 -0.74 -11.52 16.95
N VAL A 120 -0.50 -10.72 15.93
CA VAL A 120 0.73 -9.96 15.73
C VAL A 120 0.39 -8.49 15.93
N TYR A 121 1.06 -7.83 16.87
CA TYR A 121 0.99 -6.39 17.03
C TYR A 121 2.33 -5.77 16.63
N LEU A 122 2.27 -4.72 15.82
CA LEU A 122 3.45 -3.95 15.41
C LEU A 122 3.26 -2.49 15.81
N SER A 123 3.97 -2.07 16.85
CA SER A 123 4.10 -0.67 17.22
C SER A 123 4.78 0.14 16.11
N ILE A 124 4.64 1.46 16.17
CA ILE A 124 5.29 2.35 15.19
C ILE A 124 6.81 2.17 15.18
N ASP A 125 7.44 1.93 16.33
CA ASP A 125 8.88 1.79 16.43
C ASP A 125 9.37 0.42 15.94
N GLU A 126 8.56 -0.63 16.07
CA GLU A 126 8.83 -1.94 15.46
C GLU A 126 8.70 -1.90 13.94
N GLN A 127 7.68 -1.20 13.42
CA GLN A 127 7.51 -1.01 11.98
C GLN A 127 8.75 -0.37 11.37
N LEU A 128 9.30 0.68 11.98
CA LEU A 128 10.46 1.43 11.45
C LEU A 128 11.74 0.60 11.38
N LYS A 129 11.82 -0.52 12.10
CA LYS A 129 12.96 -1.45 12.07
C LYS A 129 12.85 -2.47 10.93
N LEU A 130 11.71 -2.61 10.26
CA LEU A 130 11.53 -3.64 9.23
C LEU A 130 12.23 -3.25 7.93
N ASP A 131 12.77 -4.25 7.23
CA ASP A 131 13.46 -4.10 5.94
C ASP A 131 12.52 -3.93 4.74
N PHE A 132 11.41 -3.20 4.92
CA PHE A 132 10.52 -2.85 3.81
C PHE A 132 10.79 -1.44 3.34
N LYS A 133 11.30 -1.29 2.11
CA LYS A 133 11.50 0.00 1.45
C LYS A 133 10.25 0.88 1.43
N LEU A 134 9.05 0.28 1.45
CA LEU A 134 7.78 1.00 1.49
C LEU A 134 7.67 1.92 2.72
N ILE A 135 8.29 1.55 3.85
CA ILE A 135 8.21 2.30 5.11
C ILE A 135 8.74 3.73 4.95
N ASP A 136 9.75 3.93 4.10
CA ASP A 136 10.36 5.25 3.87
C ASP A 136 9.40 6.25 3.19
N TYR A 137 8.33 5.75 2.59
CA TYR A 137 7.32 6.55 1.89
C TYR A 137 6.00 6.66 2.67
N LEU A 138 5.89 5.99 3.81
CA LEU A 138 4.66 5.96 4.61
C LEU A 138 4.73 6.97 5.76
N PRO A 139 3.97 8.07 5.73
CA PRO A 139 3.95 9.01 6.86
C PRO A 139 3.35 8.37 8.12
N GLU A 140 3.77 8.83 9.31
CA GLU A 140 3.05 8.53 10.56
C GLU A 140 1.63 9.13 10.53
N LYS A 141 0.74 8.66 11.40
CA LYS A 141 -0.67 9.09 11.49
C LYS A 141 -1.45 8.83 10.19
N SER A 142 -1.05 7.80 9.44
CA SER A 142 -1.63 7.47 8.14
C SER A 142 -2.14 6.05 8.11
N TYR A 143 -3.38 5.89 7.66
CA TYR A 143 -3.98 4.57 7.44
C TYR A 143 -3.18 3.73 6.42
N ALA A 144 -2.42 4.38 5.53
CA ALA A 144 -1.59 3.70 4.53
C ALA A 144 -0.53 2.76 5.16
N ARG A 145 -0.18 2.95 6.45
CA ARG A 145 0.70 2.04 7.19
C ARG A 145 0.16 0.62 7.33
N LYS A 146 -1.14 0.40 7.10
CA LYS A 146 -1.73 -0.93 6.94
C LYS A 146 -0.99 -1.79 5.91
N ASN A 147 -0.40 -1.17 4.88
CA ASN A 147 0.38 -1.88 3.86
C ASN A 147 1.61 -2.62 4.41
N ILE A 148 2.17 -2.15 5.52
CA ILE A 148 3.25 -2.87 6.21
C ILE A 148 2.73 -4.23 6.70
N GLY A 149 1.51 -4.28 7.25
CA GLY A 149 0.88 -5.52 7.69
C GLY A 149 0.60 -6.49 6.55
N TYR A 150 0.26 -6.00 5.36
CA TYR A 150 0.14 -6.87 4.18
C TYR A 150 1.48 -7.51 3.78
N LEU A 151 2.57 -6.74 3.78
CA LEU A 151 3.91 -7.27 3.50
C LEU A 151 4.34 -8.32 4.52
N VAL A 152 4.06 -8.09 5.80
CA VAL A 152 4.30 -9.07 6.88
C VAL A 152 3.48 -10.33 6.65
N ALA A 153 2.19 -10.22 6.33
CA ALA A 153 1.32 -11.37 6.08
C ALA A 153 1.86 -12.23 4.93
N ILE A 154 2.23 -11.60 3.80
CA ILE A 154 2.81 -12.28 2.62
C ILE A 154 4.09 -13.01 3.02
N GLN A 155 4.99 -12.36 3.76
CA GLN A 155 6.22 -13.00 4.24
C GLN A 155 5.95 -14.21 5.14
N CYS A 156 4.81 -14.24 5.82
CA CYS A 156 4.39 -15.31 6.72
C CYS A 156 3.44 -16.35 6.08
N GLY A 157 3.27 -16.31 4.75
CA GLY A 157 2.57 -17.34 3.98
C GLY A 157 1.12 -17.04 3.61
N ALA A 158 0.71 -15.77 3.67
CA ALA A 158 -0.57 -15.31 3.13
C ALA A 158 -0.70 -15.54 1.62
#